data_AF-A0A3D2S6J1-F1
#
_entry.id   AF-A0A3D2S6J1-F1
#
_cell.length_a   1.000
_cell.length_b   1.000
_cell.length_c   1.000
_cell.angle_alpha   90.00
_cell.angle_beta   90.00
_cell.angle_gamma   90.00
#
_symmetry.space_group_name_H-M   'P 1'
#
loop_
_entity.id
_entity.type
_entity.pdbx_description
1 polymer ?
#
loop_
_entity_poly.entity_id
_entity_poly.type
_entity_poly.pdbx_seq_one_letter_code
_entity_poly.pdbx_strand_id
1 'polypeptide(L)'
;MKQHQLLFFTLLLAFSATKAQFTINDTFGDLSACDTMTRGIYIVWWDKDFDAADQVDVLLDTMISYRNKCLTEMGMQDPPNPLDGYYYNVYLHSSGYFESYGWGNGQGTDVNGYPFLTLPLWLVNDWPNT
;
A
#
# COMPACT_ATOMS: atom_id res chain seq x y z
N MET A 1 -45.13 -47.40 -10.32
CA MET A 1 -44.55 -46.08 -10.67
C MET A 1 -43.77 -45.58 -9.46
N LYS A 2 -42.44 -45.50 -9.53
CA LYS A 2 -41.58 -45.10 -8.40
C LYS A 2 -41.28 -43.61 -8.47
N GLN A 3 -41.85 -42.80 -7.57
CA GLN A 3 -41.48 -41.40 -7.41
C GLN A 3 -40.14 -41.31 -6.67
N HIS A 4 -39.15 -40.71 -7.32
CA HIS A 4 -37.87 -40.33 -6.68
C HIS A 4 -38.04 -38.91 -6.14
N GLN A 5 -37.93 -38.74 -4.82
CA GLN A 5 -37.85 -37.42 -4.20
C GLN A 5 -36.42 -36.89 -4.33
N LEU A 6 -36.28 -35.73 -4.98
CA LEU A 6 -35.03 -35.02 -5.13
C LEU A 6 -34.83 -34.11 -3.90
N LEU A 7 -33.82 -34.41 -3.09
CA LEU A 7 -33.37 -33.54 -1.99
C LEU A 7 -32.61 -32.34 -2.57
N PHE A 8 -33.09 -31.12 -2.31
CA PHE A 8 -32.34 -29.89 -2.56
C PHE A 8 -31.45 -29.57 -1.36
N PHE A 9 -30.14 -29.57 -1.57
CA PHE A 9 -29.16 -29.13 -0.59
C PHE A 9 -28.83 -27.66 -0.87
N THR A 10 -29.34 -26.74 -0.06
CA THR A 10 -29.04 -25.31 -0.19
C THR A 10 -27.72 -25.02 0.50
N LEU A 11 -26.65 -24.83 -0.29
CA LEU A 11 -25.33 -24.44 0.21
C LEU A 11 -25.34 -22.92 0.51
N LEU A 12 -25.36 -22.56 1.80
CA LEU A 12 -25.12 -21.18 2.24
C LEU A 12 -23.62 -20.88 2.15
N LEU A 13 -23.21 -20.17 1.09
CA LEU A 13 -21.88 -19.59 0.99
C LEU A 13 -21.80 -18.34 1.87
N ALA A 14 -21.07 -18.43 2.98
CA ALA A 14 -20.64 -17.27 3.74
C ALA A 14 -19.58 -16.52 2.92
N PHE A 15 -19.98 -15.42 2.26
CA PHE A 15 -19.05 -14.49 1.65
C PHE A 15 -18.37 -13.70 2.78
N SER A 16 -17.16 -14.11 3.18
CA SER A 16 -16.23 -13.16 3.78
C SER A 16 -15.97 -12.09 2.73
N ALA A 17 -16.34 -10.84 3.01
CA ALA A 17 -15.92 -9.71 2.18
C ALA A 17 -14.39 -9.71 2.16
N THR A 18 -13.81 -10.22 1.07
CA THR A 18 -12.42 -9.94 0.74
C THR A 18 -12.33 -8.42 0.72
N LYS A 19 -11.50 -7.83 1.61
CA LYS A 19 -11.16 -6.41 1.50
C LYS A 19 -10.73 -6.22 0.05
N ALA A 20 -11.44 -5.36 -0.68
CA ALA A 20 -11.11 -5.07 -2.06
C ALA A 20 -9.63 -4.70 -2.12
N GLN A 21 -8.88 -5.40 -2.97
CA GLN A 21 -7.50 -5.05 -3.26
C GLN A 21 -7.53 -3.71 -4.00
N PHE A 22 -6.79 -2.71 -3.51
CA PHE A 22 -6.68 -1.43 -4.20
C PHE A 22 -5.97 -1.61 -5.55
N THR A 23 -6.15 -0.66 -6.45
CA THR A 23 -5.47 -0.64 -7.74
C THR A 23 -4.18 0.17 -7.64
N ILE A 24 -3.12 -0.28 -8.31
CA ILE A 24 -1.91 0.51 -8.49
C ILE A 24 -2.24 1.67 -9.43
N ASN A 25 -2.03 2.88 -8.93
CA ASN A 25 -2.08 4.11 -9.70
C ASN A 25 -0.85 4.91 -9.32
N ASP A 26 0.21 4.77 -10.10
CA ASP A 26 1.50 5.38 -9.84
C ASP A 26 1.88 6.34 -10.99
N THR A 27 2.71 7.33 -10.66
CA THR A 27 3.24 8.30 -11.64
C THR A 27 4.74 8.12 -11.85
N PHE A 28 5.41 7.37 -10.99
CA PHE A 28 6.87 7.40 -10.88
C PHE A 28 7.52 6.02 -10.85
N GLY A 29 6.79 4.97 -10.48
CA GLY A 29 7.27 3.61 -10.36
C GLY A 29 7.25 2.88 -11.71
N ASP A 30 7.99 1.78 -11.77
CA ASP A 30 8.02 0.89 -12.92
C ASP A 30 8.21 -0.54 -12.40
N LEU A 31 7.21 -1.41 -12.61
CA LEU A 31 7.25 -2.80 -12.16
C LEU A 31 8.36 -3.64 -12.80
N SER A 32 9.01 -3.15 -13.86
CA SER A 32 10.18 -3.79 -14.45
C SER A 32 11.50 -3.40 -13.77
N ALA A 33 11.52 -2.29 -13.04
CA ALA A 33 12.69 -1.72 -12.36
C ALA A 33 12.56 -1.72 -10.83
N CYS A 34 11.34 -1.77 -10.30
CA CYS A 34 11.05 -1.71 -8.89
C CYS A 34 10.41 -3.00 -8.38
N ASP A 35 10.79 -3.36 -7.15
CA ASP A 35 9.99 -4.26 -6.33
C ASP A 35 8.92 -3.47 -5.58
N THR A 36 7.86 -4.18 -5.17
CA THR A 36 6.76 -3.59 -4.41
C THR A 36 6.26 -4.48 -3.29
N MET A 37 5.72 -3.86 -2.25
CA MET A 37 5.01 -4.55 -1.18
C MET A 37 3.77 -3.75 -0.76
N THR A 38 2.64 -4.43 -0.57
CA THR A 38 1.37 -3.80 -0.19
C THR A 38 0.92 -4.22 1.20
N ARG A 39 0.40 -3.28 2.00
CA ARG A 39 -0.33 -3.57 3.24
C ARG A 39 -1.36 -2.49 3.54
N GLY A 40 -2.58 -2.90 3.86
CA GLY A 40 -3.69 -1.98 4.06
C GLY A 40 -3.90 -1.09 2.84
N ILE A 41 -3.78 0.23 3.02
CA ILE A 41 -3.95 1.21 1.93
C ILE A 41 -2.64 1.53 1.20
N TYR A 42 -1.51 1.00 1.64
CA TYR A 42 -0.18 1.40 1.16
C TYR A 42 0.37 0.44 0.12
N ILE A 43 1.11 1.00 -0.83
CA ILE A 43 2.08 0.29 -1.68
C ILE A 43 3.43 0.99 -1.54
N VAL A 44 4.47 0.23 -1.21
CA VAL A 44 5.85 0.71 -1.13
C VAL A 44 6.60 0.26 -2.37
N TRP A 45 7.38 1.15 -2.96
CA TRP A 45 8.21 0.94 -4.13
C TRP A 45 9.68 1.15 -3.78
N TRP A 46 10.56 0.27 -4.23
CA TRP A 46 12.00 0.46 -4.15
C TRP A 46 12.68 -0.12 -5.39
N ASP A 47 13.87 0.37 -5.71
CA ASP A 47 14.69 -0.18 -6.79
C ASP A 47 15.08 -1.63 -6.46
N LYS A 48 14.79 -2.55 -7.38
CA LYS A 48 15.04 -4.00 -7.24
C LYS A 48 16.52 -4.37 -7.05
N ASP A 49 17.43 -3.45 -7.38
CA ASP A 49 18.86 -3.65 -7.16
C ASP A 49 19.23 -3.56 -5.66
N PHE A 50 18.29 -3.16 -4.79
CA PHE A 50 18.45 -3.11 -3.34
C PHE A 50 17.56 -4.14 -2.64
N ASP A 51 18.18 -4.95 -1.77
CA ASP A 51 17.45 -5.88 -0.89
C ASP A 51 16.86 -5.11 0.30
N ALA A 52 15.59 -4.73 0.17
CA ALA A 52 14.86 -3.90 1.13
C ALA A 52 13.61 -4.56 1.71
N ALA A 53 13.33 -5.82 1.37
CA ALA A 53 12.04 -6.45 1.66
C ALA A 53 11.73 -6.51 3.16
N ASP A 54 12.70 -6.91 3.99
CA ASP A 54 12.54 -7.00 5.45
C ASP A 54 12.32 -5.63 6.08
N GLN A 55 13.00 -4.59 5.59
CA GLN A 55 12.85 -3.23 6.10
C GLN A 55 11.48 -2.64 5.68
N VAL A 56 11.04 -2.92 4.46
CA VAL A 56 9.72 -2.53 3.94
C VAL A 56 8.61 -3.21 4.74
N ASP A 57 8.80 -4.48 5.12
CA ASP A 57 7.86 -5.22 5.95
C ASP A 57 7.60 -4.52 7.29
N VAL A 58 8.68 -4.10 7.97
CA VAL A 58 8.60 -3.35 9.24
C VAL A 58 8.01 -1.96 9.04
N LEU A 59 8.38 -1.25 7.96
CA LEU A 59 7.82 0.06 7.62
C LEU A 59 6.31 -0.01 7.47
N LEU A 60 5.80 -1.00 6.73
CA LEU A 60 4.37 -1.15 6.51
C LEU A 60 3.61 -1.42 7.82
N ASP A 61 4.15 -2.20 8.74
CA ASP A 61 3.55 -2.39 10.07
C ASP A 61 3.46 -1.08 10.86
N THR A 62 4.53 -0.29 10.81
CA THR A 62 4.58 1.03 11.44
C THR A 62 3.56 1.98 10.83
N MET A 63 3.48 2.07 9.49
CA MET A 63 2.52 2.91 8.80
C MET A 63 1.07 2.53 9.12
N ILE A 64 0.76 1.23 9.20
CA ILE A 64 -0.57 0.76 9.61
C ILE A 64 -0.86 1.14 11.06
N SER A 65 0.12 1.00 11.95
CA SER A 65 -0.02 1.40 13.36
C SER A 65 -0.33 2.89 13.51
N TYR A 66 0.42 3.76 12.82
CA TYR A 66 0.17 5.20 12.84
C TYR A 66 -1.16 5.57 12.20
N ARG A 67 -1.50 5.00 11.04
CA ARG A 67 -2.80 5.21 10.41
C ARG A 67 -3.94 4.85 11.35
N ASN A 68 -3.85 3.73 12.05
CA ASN A 68 -4.88 3.32 13.00
C ASN A 68 -5.05 4.36 14.11
N LYS A 69 -3.95 4.84 14.71
CA LYS A 69 -4.01 5.92 15.72
C LYS A 69 -4.63 7.20 15.16
N CYS A 70 -4.24 7.63 13.98
CA CYS A 70 -4.82 8.80 13.31
C CYS A 70 -6.34 8.67 13.17
N LEU A 71 -6.82 7.51 12.71
CA LEU A 71 -8.25 7.27 12.49
C LEU A 71 -9.04 7.10 13.80
N THR A 72 -8.52 6.34 14.76
CA THR A 72 -9.30 5.94 15.95
C THR A 72 -9.13 6.88 17.14
N GLU A 73 -7.97 7.50 17.29
CA GLU A 73 -7.66 8.33 18.46
C GLU A 73 -7.71 9.83 18.13
N MET A 74 -7.29 10.22 16.92
CA MET A 74 -7.19 11.62 16.52
C MET A 74 -8.39 12.10 15.68
N GLY A 75 -9.30 11.20 15.30
CA GLY A 75 -10.45 11.53 14.47
C GLY A 75 -10.08 12.04 13.07
N MET A 76 -8.90 11.69 12.58
CA MET A 76 -8.45 12.04 11.23
C MET A 76 -9.13 11.16 10.19
N GLN A 77 -8.97 11.53 8.92
CA GLN A 77 -9.47 10.77 7.78
C GLN A 77 -8.31 10.23 6.95
N ASP A 78 -8.60 9.18 6.18
CA ASP A 78 -7.70 8.70 5.15
C ASP A 78 -7.47 9.78 4.08
N PRO A 79 -6.34 9.71 3.34
CA PRO A 79 -6.17 10.46 2.11
C PRO A 79 -7.24 10.06 1.07
N PRO A 80 -7.39 10.80 -0.05
CA PRO A 80 -8.39 10.47 -1.06
C PRO A 80 -8.17 9.13 -1.77
N ASN A 81 -6.92 8.61 -1.84
CA ASN A 81 -6.58 7.41 -2.63
C ASN A 81 -7.51 6.21 -2.34
N PRO A 82 -7.71 5.80 -1.06
CA PRO A 82 -8.47 4.58 -0.76
C PRO A 82 -9.96 4.75 -1.05
N LEU A 83 -10.49 5.98 -0.96
CA LEU A 83 -11.89 6.26 -1.33
C LEU A 83 -12.13 6.03 -2.82
N ASP A 84 -11.14 6.37 -3.65
CA ASP A 84 -11.17 6.18 -5.10
C ASP A 84 -10.68 4.80 -5.55
N GLY A 85 -10.33 3.92 -4.61
CA GLY A 85 -9.91 2.54 -4.90
C GLY A 85 -8.43 2.38 -5.26
N TYR A 86 -7.59 3.37 -4.95
CA TYR A 86 -6.15 3.36 -5.22
C TYR A 86 -5.32 3.19 -3.96
N TYR A 87 -4.15 2.58 -4.14
CA TYR A 87 -3.13 2.59 -3.08
C TYR A 87 -2.58 4.00 -2.88
N TYR A 88 -2.17 4.27 -1.65
CA TYR A 88 -1.28 5.36 -1.32
C TYR A 88 0.16 4.93 -1.60
N ASN A 89 0.83 5.65 -2.51
CA ASN A 89 2.20 5.32 -2.94
C ASN A 89 3.24 5.83 -1.95
N VAL A 90 4.22 4.98 -1.66
CA VAL A 90 5.43 5.32 -0.90
C VAL A 90 6.64 4.94 -1.74
N TYR A 91 7.49 5.90 -2.08
CA TYR A 91 8.68 5.67 -2.89
C TYR A 91 9.94 5.75 -2.01
N LEU A 92 10.69 4.65 -1.94
CA LEU A 92 11.96 4.59 -1.25
C LEU A 92 13.08 5.02 -2.20
N HIS A 93 13.60 6.22 -2.00
CA HIS A 93 14.64 6.77 -2.85
C HIS A 93 16.06 6.53 -2.30
N SER A 94 16.98 6.21 -3.20
CA SER A 94 18.40 5.98 -2.96
C SER A 94 19.18 6.46 -4.19
N SER A 95 20.45 6.07 -4.35
CA SER A 95 21.23 6.26 -5.59
C SER A 95 20.80 5.31 -6.74
N GLY A 96 19.55 4.85 -6.72
CA GLY A 96 18.99 3.90 -7.66
C GLY A 96 17.97 4.54 -8.61
N TYR A 97 16.97 3.76 -9.01
CA TYR A 97 15.91 4.14 -9.93
C TYR A 97 15.30 5.52 -9.67
N PHE A 98 15.06 5.86 -8.40
CA PHE A 98 14.44 7.13 -8.02
C PHE A 98 15.42 8.32 -7.86
N GLU A 99 16.74 8.14 -8.05
CA GLU A 99 17.74 9.19 -7.82
C GLU A 99 17.49 10.44 -8.67
N SER A 100 17.09 10.23 -9.94
CA SER A 100 16.89 11.31 -10.91
C SER A 100 15.77 12.29 -10.54
N TYR A 101 14.86 11.90 -9.64
CA TYR A 101 13.78 12.78 -9.18
C TYR A 101 14.24 13.82 -8.15
N GLY A 102 15.43 13.67 -7.56
CA GLY A 102 15.99 14.65 -6.64
C GLY A 102 15.16 14.87 -5.36
N TRP A 103 14.43 13.85 -4.92
CA TRP A 103 13.54 13.94 -3.77
C TRP A 103 14.27 14.00 -2.43
N GLY A 104 13.63 14.65 -1.46
CA GLY A 104 13.92 14.52 -0.04
C GLY A 104 12.86 13.68 0.69
N ASN A 105 13.00 13.54 2.00
CA ASN A 105 11.92 12.98 2.84
C ASN A 105 10.72 13.94 2.84
N GLY A 106 9.55 13.48 2.40
CA GLY A 106 8.35 14.30 2.49
C GLY A 106 7.13 13.79 1.73
N GLN A 107 6.12 14.65 1.69
CA GLN A 107 4.83 14.41 1.04
C GLN A 107 4.76 15.19 -0.27
N GLY A 108 4.33 14.52 -1.34
CA GLY A 108 4.05 15.13 -2.64
C GLY A 108 2.60 14.96 -3.05
N THR A 109 2.23 15.54 -4.19
CA THR A 109 0.96 15.29 -4.87
C THR A 109 1.25 14.99 -6.32
N ASP A 110 0.76 13.86 -6.82
CA ASP A 110 1.01 13.42 -8.18
C ASP A 110 0.16 14.18 -9.20
N VAL A 111 0.37 13.89 -10.48
CA VAL A 111 -0.37 14.55 -11.58
C VAL A 111 -1.85 14.18 -11.61
N ASN A 112 -2.25 13.12 -10.92
CA ASN A 112 -3.63 12.67 -10.77
C ASN A 112 -4.31 13.31 -9.54
N GLY A 113 -3.59 14.12 -8.75
CA GLY A 113 -4.10 14.79 -7.56
C GLY A 113 -4.03 13.95 -6.29
N TYR A 114 -3.35 12.81 -6.30
CA TYR A 114 -3.23 11.93 -5.15
C TYR A 114 -1.94 12.20 -4.37
N PRO A 115 -1.99 12.22 -3.02
CA PRO A 115 -0.80 12.33 -2.22
C PRO A 115 0.06 11.05 -2.30
N PHE A 116 1.36 11.24 -2.14
CA PHE A 116 2.36 10.18 -2.01
C PHE A 116 3.46 10.58 -1.03
N LEU A 117 4.17 9.59 -0.51
CA LEU A 117 5.30 9.78 0.40
C LEU A 117 6.62 9.41 -0.29
N THR A 118 7.68 10.18 -0.05
CA THR A 118 9.05 9.85 -0.44
C THR A 118 9.89 9.70 0.82
N LEU A 119 10.62 8.60 0.93
CA LEU A 119 11.52 8.32 2.05
C LEU A 119 12.90 7.90 1.52
N PRO A 120 14.01 8.37 2.12
CA PRO A 120 15.31 7.79 1.84
C PRO A 120 15.33 6.32 2.27
N LEU A 121 15.89 5.42 1.46
CA LEU A 121 15.96 3.99 1.77
C LEU A 121 16.65 3.72 3.13
N TRP A 122 17.65 4.52 3.49
CA TRP A 122 18.38 4.40 4.75
C TRP A 122 17.56 4.81 5.98
N LEU A 123 16.47 5.54 5.78
CA LEU A 123 15.61 6.07 6.84
C LEU A 123 14.50 5.08 7.24
N VAL A 124 14.34 3.98 6.49
CA VAL A 124 13.29 2.97 6.71
C VAL A 124 13.36 2.34 8.11
N ASN A 125 14.48 2.49 8.83
CA ASN A 125 14.66 2.02 10.20
C ASN A 125 14.87 3.16 11.23
N ASP A 126 14.77 4.44 10.84
CA ASP A 126 15.04 5.62 11.69
C ASP A 126 13.74 6.38 12.03
N TRP A 127 12.92 5.71 12.83
CA TRP A 127 11.55 6.08 13.18
C TRP A 127 11.31 7.47 13.78
N PRO A 128 12.24 8.06 14.56
CA PRO A 128 12.10 9.45 15.02
C PRO A 128 12.19 10.49 13.90
N ASN A 129 12.77 10.11 12.76
CA ASN A 129 13.08 11.01 11.65
C ASN A 129 12.26 10.72 10.37
N THR A 130 11.49 9.62 10.34
CA THR A 130 10.41 9.35 9.37
C THR A 130 9.09 9.95 9.84
#